data_AF-A0A534VHL1-F1
#
_entry.id   AF-A0A534VHL1-F1
#
_cell.length_a   1.000
_cell.length_b   1.000
_cell.length_c   1.000
_cell.angle_alpha   90.00
_cell.angle_beta   90.00
_cell.angle_gamma   90.00
#
_symmetry.space_group_name_H-M   'P 1'
#
loop_
_entity.id
_entity.type
_entity.pdbx_description
1 polymer ?
#
loop_
_entity_poly.entity_id
_entity_poly.type
_entity_poly.pdbx_seq_one_letter_code
_entity_poly.pdbx_strand_id
1 'polypeptide(L)'
;MKDYSMMEPALEFLAPYGPDLRNGLTSHAPMAVEALAAMGRADAVMPWLEAYRRGMEPRPVAHQQIGRDDWRAALGSTDRVADWDAFFANELAEAPWREVLARWTTRLAPGICASAMHGVIRVGHAARSLGEAETAARIRELADGLGYWAAAYQTLPTARSASGATRAREAIAQVPVVPPAQRKFSGTIVSSLVALDDFPDFASVIELLDVSPEPARVISDLTETFARVYLANAHDFLGAIVFVHGVT
;
A
#
# COMPACT_ATOMS: atom_id res chain seq x y z
N MET A 1 19.61 -15.81 11.83
CA MET A 1 20.31 -14.61 11.32
C MET A 1 19.61 -14.20 10.04
N LYS A 2 19.43 -12.91 9.75
CA LYS A 2 18.88 -12.47 8.46
C LYS A 2 19.80 -12.95 7.33
N ASP A 3 19.25 -13.33 6.19
CA ASP A 3 20.00 -13.72 4.99
C ASP A 3 19.30 -13.16 3.74
N TYR A 4 19.82 -12.06 3.20
CA TYR A 4 19.31 -11.39 2.00
C TYR A 4 20.00 -11.83 0.70
N SER A 5 20.78 -12.91 0.72
CA SER A 5 21.55 -13.38 -0.44
C SER A 5 20.68 -13.66 -1.69
N MET A 6 19.41 -13.97 -1.49
CA MET A 6 18.45 -14.23 -2.58
C MET A 6 17.58 -13.02 -2.98
N MET A 7 17.80 -11.83 -2.41
CA MET A 7 16.98 -10.66 -2.72
C MET A 7 17.14 -10.23 -4.19
N GLU A 8 18.37 -10.06 -4.66
CA GLU A 8 18.66 -9.67 -6.04
C GLU A 8 18.17 -10.72 -7.06
N PRO A 9 18.52 -12.02 -6.94
CA PRO A 9 17.97 -13.04 -7.83
C PRO A 9 16.43 -13.07 -7.88
N ALA A 10 15.78 -12.88 -6.73
CA ALA A 10 14.32 -12.86 -6.64
C ALA A 10 13.71 -11.63 -7.31
N LEU A 11 14.28 -10.44 -7.12
CA LEU A 11 13.80 -9.23 -7.79
C LEU A 11 14.02 -9.29 -9.30
N GLU A 12 15.13 -9.87 -9.76
CA GLU A 12 15.35 -10.12 -11.19
C GLU A 12 14.35 -11.15 -11.75
N PHE A 13 14.02 -12.19 -10.99
CA PHE A 13 12.97 -13.14 -11.36
C PHE A 13 11.59 -12.47 -11.46
N LEU A 14 11.31 -11.49 -10.59
CA LEU A 14 10.04 -10.78 -10.55
C LEU A 14 9.91 -9.65 -11.57
N ALA A 15 11.04 -9.13 -12.09
CA ALA A 15 11.07 -8.02 -13.04
C ALA A 15 10.10 -8.12 -14.23
N PRO A 16 9.90 -9.29 -14.90
CA PRO A 16 8.97 -9.38 -16.03
C PRO A 16 7.48 -9.48 -15.64
N TYR A 17 7.14 -9.42 -14.35
CA TYR A 17 5.75 -9.55 -13.87
C TYR A 17 5.19 -8.22 -13.37
N GLY A 18 3.87 -8.07 -13.49
CA GLY A 18 3.11 -6.92 -13.00
C GLY A 18 2.74 -7.04 -11.52
N PRO A 19 2.08 -6.02 -10.96
CA PRO A 19 1.66 -6.00 -9.57
C PRO A 19 0.48 -6.94 -9.29
N ASP A 20 -0.29 -7.35 -10.31
CA ASP A 20 -1.53 -8.11 -10.13
C ASP A 20 -1.37 -9.60 -10.51
N LEU A 21 -2.25 -10.42 -9.94
CA LEU A 21 -2.35 -11.85 -10.16
C LEU A 21 -3.56 -12.19 -11.03
N ARG A 22 -3.52 -13.35 -11.68
CA ARG A 22 -4.60 -13.92 -12.52
C ARG A 22 -5.96 -14.00 -11.82
N ASN A 23 -5.96 -14.09 -10.49
CA ASN A 23 -7.17 -14.17 -9.68
C ASN A 23 -7.73 -12.79 -9.28
N GLY A 24 -7.16 -11.70 -9.78
CA GLY A 24 -7.58 -10.33 -9.48
C GLY A 24 -7.07 -9.79 -8.15
N LEU A 25 -6.20 -10.51 -7.45
CA LEU A 25 -5.52 -10.02 -6.24
C LEU A 25 -4.17 -9.38 -6.58
N THR A 26 -3.68 -8.54 -5.69
CA THR A 26 -2.35 -7.95 -5.80
C THR A 26 -1.27 -8.92 -5.31
N SER A 27 -0.19 -9.01 -6.08
CA SER A 27 0.96 -9.84 -5.78
C SER A 27 1.75 -9.28 -4.60
N HIS A 28 2.00 -10.14 -3.61
CA HIS A 28 2.89 -9.84 -2.48
C HIS A 28 4.27 -10.48 -2.63
N ALA A 29 4.60 -11.00 -3.82
CA ALA A 29 5.85 -11.73 -4.03
C ALA A 29 7.10 -11.01 -3.52
N PRO A 30 7.35 -9.72 -3.84
CA PRO A 30 8.53 -9.06 -3.30
C PRO A 30 8.53 -9.01 -1.77
N MET A 31 7.39 -8.71 -1.12
CA MET A 31 7.28 -8.66 0.35
C MET A 31 7.50 -10.03 0.99
N ALA A 32 6.99 -11.10 0.37
CA ALA A 32 7.18 -12.47 0.84
C ALA A 32 8.65 -12.92 0.74
N VAL A 33 9.33 -12.57 -0.35
CA VAL A 33 10.78 -12.78 -0.53
C VAL A 33 11.55 -12.10 0.60
N GLU A 34 11.24 -10.83 0.87
CA GLU A 34 11.91 -10.08 1.92
C GLU A 34 11.65 -10.66 3.32
N ALA A 35 10.43 -11.13 3.58
CA ALA A 35 10.08 -11.80 4.83
C ALA A 35 10.87 -13.10 5.03
N LEU A 36 10.98 -13.94 3.99
CA LEU A 36 11.80 -15.15 4.02
C LEU A 36 13.27 -14.82 4.30
N ALA A 37 13.82 -13.82 3.62
CA ALA A 37 15.19 -13.35 3.84
C ALA A 37 15.41 -12.86 5.28
N ALA A 38 14.49 -12.04 5.81
CA ALA A 38 14.55 -11.54 7.18
C ALA A 38 14.48 -12.67 8.23
N MET A 39 13.76 -13.76 7.93
CA MET A 39 13.71 -14.97 8.77
C MET A 39 14.92 -15.90 8.59
N GLY A 40 15.88 -15.56 7.72
CA GLY A 40 17.05 -16.39 7.43
C GLY A 40 16.72 -17.64 6.59
N ARG A 41 15.66 -17.55 5.77
CA ARG A 41 15.16 -18.63 4.91
C ARG A 41 15.39 -18.35 3.43
N ALA A 42 16.60 -17.88 3.09
CA ALA A 42 17.00 -17.64 1.72
C ALA A 42 16.87 -18.91 0.85
N ASP A 43 17.11 -20.09 1.44
CA ASP A 43 16.92 -21.41 0.82
C ASP A 43 15.50 -21.64 0.26
N ALA A 44 14.49 -20.99 0.85
CA ALA A 44 13.09 -21.16 0.47
C ALA A 44 12.61 -20.16 -0.60
N VAL A 45 13.37 -19.10 -0.89
CA VAL A 45 12.94 -17.98 -1.75
C VAL A 45 12.64 -18.44 -3.18
N MET A 46 13.63 -19.03 -3.86
CA MET A 46 13.46 -19.42 -5.27
C MET A 46 12.47 -20.58 -5.45
N PRO A 47 12.47 -21.64 -4.62
CA PRO A 47 11.44 -22.68 -4.69
C PRO A 47 10.01 -22.14 -4.51
N TRP A 48 9.83 -21.18 -3.59
CA TRP A 48 8.53 -20.55 -3.37
C TRP A 48 8.09 -19.70 -4.57
N LEU A 49 8.99 -18.87 -5.12
CA LEU A 49 8.72 -18.05 -6.31
C LEU A 49 8.34 -18.91 -7.53
N GLU A 50 9.03 -20.02 -7.74
CA GLU A 50 8.76 -20.94 -8.84
C GLU A 50 7.36 -21.57 -8.76
N ALA A 51 6.87 -21.83 -7.54
CA ALA A 51 5.49 -22.26 -7.32
C ALA A 51 4.50 -21.10 -7.51
N TYR A 52 4.83 -19.94 -6.98
CA TYR A 52 4.00 -18.73 -6.99
C TYR A 52 3.77 -18.17 -8.40
N ARG A 53 4.75 -18.31 -9.32
CA ARG A 53 4.71 -17.74 -10.69
C ARG A 53 3.48 -18.13 -11.51
N ARG A 54 2.83 -19.26 -11.19
CA ARG A 54 1.63 -19.72 -11.88
C ARG A 54 0.48 -18.70 -11.79
N GLY A 55 0.44 -17.91 -10.72
CA GLY A 55 -0.57 -16.88 -10.51
C GLY A 55 -0.19 -15.51 -11.06
N MET A 56 1.08 -15.27 -11.43
CA MET A 56 1.55 -13.95 -11.81
C MET A 56 1.14 -13.59 -13.24
N GLU A 57 0.86 -12.29 -13.44
CA GLU A 57 0.61 -11.71 -14.75
C GLU A 57 1.86 -11.01 -15.31
N PRO A 58 2.03 -10.97 -16.63
CA PRO A 58 3.12 -10.23 -17.27
C PRO A 58 3.10 -8.74 -16.89
N ARG A 59 4.27 -8.12 -16.86
CA ARG A 59 4.38 -6.67 -16.70
C ARG A 59 3.64 -5.97 -17.86
N PRO A 60 2.73 -5.02 -17.57
CA PRO A 60 2.10 -4.21 -18.61
C PRO A 60 3.11 -3.36 -19.38
N VAL A 61 2.73 -2.91 -20.58
CA VAL A 61 3.59 -2.05 -21.42
C VAL A 61 3.17 -0.60 -21.25
N ALA A 62 4.15 0.26 -20.98
CA ALA A 62 3.95 1.71 -20.96
C ALA A 62 3.51 2.19 -22.34
N HIS A 63 2.50 3.04 -22.40
CA HIS A 63 1.89 3.51 -23.63
C HIS A 63 1.72 5.04 -23.69
N GLN A 64 1.87 5.75 -22.57
CA GLN A 64 1.82 7.20 -22.55
C GLN A 64 2.72 7.79 -21.46
N GLN A 65 3.69 8.61 -21.87
CA GLN A 65 4.56 9.30 -20.93
C GLN A 65 3.75 10.21 -19.98
N ILE A 66 4.06 10.14 -18.69
CA ILE A 66 3.55 11.06 -17.67
C ILE A 66 4.50 12.26 -17.58
N GLY A 67 3.98 13.48 -17.71
CA GLY A 67 4.77 14.69 -17.58
C GLY A 67 5.00 15.09 -16.12
N ARG A 68 6.08 15.85 -15.88
CA ARG A 68 6.47 16.27 -14.53
C ARG A 68 5.58 17.34 -13.91
N ASP A 69 4.89 18.11 -14.74
CA ASP A 69 4.06 19.23 -14.30
C ASP A 69 2.56 18.87 -14.27
N ASP A 70 2.16 17.80 -14.95
CA ASP A 70 0.76 17.38 -15.12
C ASP A 70 0.46 15.97 -14.59
N TRP A 71 1.41 15.33 -13.89
CA TRP A 71 1.28 13.98 -13.32
C TRP A 71 -0.01 13.72 -12.53
N ARG A 72 -0.58 14.77 -11.91
CA ARG A 72 -1.84 14.66 -11.14
C ARG A 72 -3.01 14.15 -11.99
N ALA A 73 -3.03 14.47 -13.28
CA ALA A 73 -4.07 14.02 -14.19
C ALA A 73 -3.98 12.51 -14.51
N ALA A 74 -2.84 11.86 -14.21
CA ALA A 74 -2.62 10.44 -14.42
C ALA A 74 -2.84 9.58 -13.15
N LEU A 75 -3.17 10.18 -12.01
CA LEU A 75 -3.45 9.45 -10.77
C LEU A 75 -4.76 8.66 -10.87
N GLY A 76 -4.78 7.49 -10.23
CA GLY A 76 -6.01 6.69 -10.07
C GLY A 76 -6.45 5.93 -11.33
N SER A 77 -5.58 5.86 -12.33
CA SER A 77 -5.78 5.09 -13.56
C SER A 77 -4.91 3.83 -13.53
N THR A 78 -5.50 2.69 -13.17
CA THR A 78 -4.78 1.42 -12.98
C THR A 78 -4.13 0.88 -14.25
N ASP A 79 -4.69 1.19 -15.42
CA ASP A 79 -4.13 0.87 -16.73
C ASP A 79 -2.82 1.62 -17.03
N ARG A 80 -2.54 2.70 -16.29
CA ARG A 80 -1.33 3.52 -16.41
C ARG A 80 -0.16 3.04 -15.55
N VAL A 81 -0.26 1.88 -14.88
CA VAL A 81 0.79 1.42 -13.94
C VAL A 81 2.18 1.37 -14.56
N ALA A 82 2.32 0.86 -15.79
CA ALA A 82 3.62 0.82 -16.46
C ALA A 82 4.15 2.21 -16.86
N ASP A 83 3.27 3.18 -17.10
CA ASP A 83 3.68 4.56 -17.34
C ASP A 83 4.20 5.21 -16.07
N TRP A 84 3.57 4.91 -14.93
CA TRP A 84 4.02 5.31 -13.62
C TRP A 84 5.35 4.64 -13.23
N ASP A 85 5.54 3.35 -13.49
CA ASP A 85 6.82 2.65 -13.30
C ASP A 85 7.95 3.37 -14.05
N ALA A 86 7.72 3.71 -15.34
CA ALA A 86 8.68 4.45 -16.16
C ALA A 86 8.95 5.86 -15.63
N PHE A 87 7.89 6.55 -15.17
CA PHE A 87 8.02 7.87 -14.55
C PHE A 87 8.91 7.83 -13.29
N PHE A 88 8.69 6.86 -12.40
CA PHE A 88 9.48 6.75 -11.17
C PHE A 88 10.88 6.23 -11.41
N ALA A 89 11.10 5.36 -12.41
CA ALA A 89 12.43 4.98 -12.84
C ALA A 89 13.26 6.21 -13.25
N ASN A 90 12.65 7.18 -13.95
CA ASN A 90 13.31 8.44 -14.30
C ASN A 90 13.57 9.34 -13.08
N GLU A 91 12.59 9.50 -12.18
CA GLU A 91 12.80 10.27 -10.94
C GLU A 91 13.95 9.70 -10.10
N LEU A 92 14.04 8.37 -9.99
CA LEU A 92 15.07 7.67 -9.21
C LEU A 92 16.44 7.62 -9.91
N ALA A 93 16.49 7.83 -11.23
CA ALA A 93 17.75 8.00 -11.96
C ALA A 93 18.36 9.39 -11.75
N GLU A 94 17.54 10.39 -11.40
CA GLU A 94 17.96 11.79 -11.29
C GLU A 94 18.18 12.28 -9.86
N ALA A 95 17.64 11.58 -8.85
CA ALA A 95 17.76 11.98 -7.46
C ALA A 95 17.93 10.77 -6.52
N PRO A 96 18.58 10.95 -5.35
CA PRO A 96 18.69 9.90 -4.35
C PRO A 96 17.32 9.36 -3.95
N TRP A 97 17.22 8.03 -3.78
CA TRP A 97 15.93 7.38 -3.53
C TRP A 97 15.21 7.90 -2.27
N ARG A 98 15.96 8.33 -1.25
CA ARG A 98 15.39 8.90 -0.02
C ARG A 98 14.67 10.21 -0.28
N GLU A 99 15.20 11.04 -1.17
CA GLU A 99 14.59 12.32 -1.55
C GLU A 99 13.34 12.11 -2.39
N VAL A 100 13.40 11.17 -3.36
CA VAL A 100 12.24 10.78 -4.17
C VAL A 100 11.15 10.20 -3.28
N LEU A 101 11.49 9.26 -2.39
CA LEU A 101 10.55 8.66 -1.45
C LEU A 101 9.89 9.70 -0.56
N ALA A 102 10.66 10.62 0.05
CA ALA A 102 10.12 11.67 0.90
C ALA A 102 9.13 12.57 0.13
N ARG A 103 9.53 13.04 -1.06
CA ARG A 103 8.70 13.89 -1.93
C ARG A 103 7.38 13.21 -2.31
N TRP A 104 7.45 11.95 -2.72
CA TRP A 104 6.29 11.24 -3.27
C TRP A 104 5.39 10.64 -2.20
N THR A 105 5.93 10.26 -1.05
CA THR A 105 5.10 9.88 0.10
C THR A 105 4.18 11.03 0.51
N THR A 106 4.68 12.26 0.58
CA THR A 106 3.83 13.44 0.87
C THR A 106 2.75 13.66 -0.20
N ARG A 107 3.08 13.46 -1.48
CA ARG A 107 2.14 13.66 -2.60
C ARG A 107 1.05 12.59 -2.65
N LEU A 108 1.39 11.34 -2.32
CA LEU A 108 0.49 10.19 -2.42
C LEU A 108 -0.24 9.87 -1.10
N ALA A 109 0.20 10.42 0.03
CA ALA A 109 -0.39 10.20 1.36
C ALA A 109 -1.92 10.36 1.42
N PRO A 110 -2.57 11.34 0.75
CA PRO A 110 -4.03 11.43 0.77
C PRO A 110 -4.73 10.19 0.20
N GLY A 111 -4.07 9.45 -0.69
CA GLY A 111 -4.56 8.21 -1.27
C GLY A 111 -3.92 6.96 -0.67
N ILE A 112 -3.49 7.00 0.60
CA ILE A 112 -2.81 5.87 1.25
C ILE A 112 -3.66 4.58 1.24
N CYS A 113 -4.97 4.69 1.42
CA CYS A 113 -5.90 3.55 1.47
C CYS A 113 -6.13 2.85 0.12
N ALA A 114 -5.67 3.46 -0.98
CA ALA A 114 -5.88 2.98 -2.33
C ALA A 114 -5.39 1.53 -2.50
N SER A 115 -6.13 0.75 -3.29
CA SER A 115 -5.90 -0.69 -3.44
C SER A 115 -5.68 -1.36 -2.09
N ALA A 116 -6.50 -1.06 -1.06
CA ALA A 116 -6.33 -1.58 0.30
C ALA A 116 -4.87 -1.52 0.80
N MET A 117 -4.23 -0.35 0.74
CA MET A 117 -2.86 -0.09 1.21
C MET A 117 -1.73 -0.81 0.45
N HIS A 118 -2.00 -1.61 -0.58
CA HIS A 118 -0.96 -2.44 -1.22
C HIS A 118 0.19 -1.62 -1.82
N GLY A 119 -0.10 -0.43 -2.35
CA GLY A 119 0.93 0.51 -2.85
C GLY A 119 1.92 0.91 -1.75
N VAL A 120 1.43 1.45 -0.64
CA VAL A 120 2.28 1.89 0.48
C VAL A 120 3.00 0.72 1.16
N ILE A 121 2.37 -0.46 1.24
CA ILE A 121 3.01 -1.68 1.77
C ILE A 121 4.21 -2.07 0.89
N ARG A 122 4.05 -2.07 -0.44
CA ARG A 122 5.13 -2.39 -1.38
C ARG A 122 6.26 -1.35 -1.30
N VAL A 123 5.94 -0.07 -1.21
CA VAL A 123 6.92 1.01 -1.00
C VAL A 123 7.66 0.84 0.34
N GLY A 124 6.94 0.51 1.41
CA GLY A 124 7.50 0.31 2.75
C GLY A 124 8.49 -0.85 2.80
N HIS A 125 8.17 -1.96 2.13
CA HIS A 125 9.16 -3.01 1.85
C HIS A 125 10.33 -2.39 1.08
N ALA A 126 10.12 -1.86 -0.13
CA ALA A 126 11.21 -1.44 -1.00
C ALA A 126 12.22 -0.51 -0.28
N ALA A 127 11.70 0.44 0.51
CA ALA A 127 12.51 1.33 1.34
C ALA A 127 13.31 0.60 2.43
N ARG A 128 12.71 -0.39 3.10
CA ARG A 128 13.40 -1.24 4.08
C ARG A 128 14.49 -2.09 3.43
N SER A 129 14.19 -2.68 2.29
CA SER A 129 15.15 -3.46 1.50
C SER A 129 16.31 -2.57 1.02
N LEU A 130 16.05 -1.35 0.55
CA LEU A 130 17.08 -0.37 0.21
C LEU A 130 17.94 0.06 1.42
N GLY A 131 17.38 -0.01 2.63
CA GLY A 131 18.11 0.20 3.87
C GLY A 131 19.15 -0.90 4.17
N GLU A 132 18.96 -2.11 3.65
CA GLU A 132 19.91 -3.23 3.80
C GLU A 132 20.99 -3.19 2.69
N ALA A 133 20.62 -2.86 1.45
CA ALA A 133 21.57 -2.63 0.35
C ALA A 133 20.95 -1.75 -0.74
N GLU A 134 21.73 -0.87 -1.34
CA GLU A 134 21.30 -0.04 -2.47
C GLU A 134 21.74 -0.68 -3.78
N THR A 135 20.83 -1.41 -4.44
CA THR A 135 21.08 -2.10 -5.71
C THR A 135 20.08 -1.68 -6.77
N ALA A 136 20.46 -1.81 -8.05
CA ALA A 136 19.57 -1.45 -9.16
C ALA A 136 18.22 -2.20 -9.11
N ALA A 137 18.22 -3.46 -8.67
CA ALA A 137 17.00 -4.25 -8.53
C ALA A 137 16.07 -3.69 -7.44
N ARG A 138 16.61 -3.27 -6.29
CA ARG A 138 15.83 -2.67 -5.20
C ARG A 138 15.35 -1.26 -5.52
N ILE A 139 16.12 -0.50 -6.30
CA ILE A 139 15.67 0.81 -6.82
C ILE A 139 14.48 0.63 -7.79
N ARG A 140 14.53 -0.38 -8.68
CA ARG A 140 13.37 -0.70 -9.53
C ARG A 140 12.16 -1.12 -8.71
N GLU A 141 12.34 -1.93 -7.66
CA GLU A 141 11.23 -2.31 -6.78
C GLU A 141 10.60 -1.10 -6.08
N LEU A 142 11.39 -0.09 -5.70
CA LEU A 142 10.84 1.18 -5.20
C LEU A 142 10.07 1.94 -6.28
N ALA A 143 10.58 1.98 -7.52
CA ALA A 143 9.90 2.59 -8.64
C ALA A 143 8.53 1.92 -8.89
N ASP A 144 8.50 0.59 -8.94
CA ASP A 144 7.30 -0.20 -9.14
C ASP A 144 6.30 -0.03 -7.98
N GLY A 145 6.79 0.05 -6.73
CA GLY A 145 5.95 0.29 -5.56
C GLY A 145 5.28 1.66 -5.60
N LEU A 146 6.04 2.71 -5.90
CA LEU A 146 5.51 4.07 -6.08
C LEU A 146 4.56 4.14 -7.27
N GLY A 147 4.89 3.44 -8.36
CA GLY A 147 4.10 3.41 -9.57
C GLY A 147 2.74 2.77 -9.36
N TYR A 148 2.70 1.64 -8.64
CA TYR A 148 1.45 1.01 -8.24
C TYR A 148 0.61 1.89 -7.32
N TRP A 149 1.22 2.57 -6.34
CA TRP A 149 0.50 3.49 -5.46
C TRP A 149 -0.13 4.66 -6.24
N ALA A 150 0.60 5.24 -7.19
CA ALA A 150 0.09 6.33 -8.01
C ALA A 150 -1.00 5.87 -8.99
N ALA A 151 -0.86 4.70 -9.61
CA ALA A 151 -1.85 4.13 -10.52
C ALA A 151 -3.15 3.74 -9.81
N ALA A 152 -3.08 3.20 -8.59
CA ALA A 152 -4.25 2.84 -7.80
C ALA A 152 -4.91 4.03 -7.10
N TYR A 153 -4.20 5.17 -6.99
CA TYR A 153 -4.52 6.31 -6.13
C TYR A 153 -6.02 6.62 -6.01
N GLN A 154 -6.51 6.61 -4.78
CA GLN A 154 -7.89 6.89 -4.41
C GLN A 154 -7.90 7.53 -3.03
N THR A 155 -8.54 8.69 -2.90
CA THR A 155 -8.77 9.37 -1.62
C THR A 155 -10.06 8.90 -0.98
N LEU A 156 -10.15 9.01 0.35
CA LEU A 156 -11.42 8.91 1.08
C LEU A 156 -12.14 10.26 1.09
N PRO A 157 -13.48 10.27 1.20
CA PRO A 157 -14.22 11.51 1.38
C PRO A 157 -13.74 12.21 2.65
N THR A 158 -13.45 13.50 2.54
CA THR A 158 -12.89 14.30 3.63
C THR A 158 -13.67 15.60 3.75
N ALA A 159 -14.06 15.96 4.98
CA ALA A 159 -14.69 17.22 5.31
C ALA A 159 -14.09 17.77 6.61
N ARG A 160 -14.00 19.09 6.71
CA ARG A 160 -13.57 19.76 7.93
C ARG A 160 -14.58 19.53 9.05
N SER A 161 -14.12 19.01 10.18
CA SER A 161 -14.90 18.88 11.40
C SER A 161 -14.69 20.08 12.31
N ALA A 162 -15.76 20.48 13.00
CA ALA A 162 -15.69 21.42 14.11
C ALA A 162 -15.37 20.74 15.45
N SER A 163 -15.38 19.40 15.51
CA SER A 163 -15.01 18.64 16.70
C SER A 163 -13.51 18.68 16.94
N GLY A 164 -13.10 18.70 18.21
CA GLY A 164 -11.69 18.60 18.57
C GLY A 164 -11.15 17.21 18.24
N ALA A 165 -9.92 17.16 17.73
CA ALA A 165 -9.20 15.91 17.51
C ALA A 165 -8.98 15.17 18.85
N THR A 166 -9.03 13.84 18.82
CA THR A 166 -9.03 12.97 20.00
C THR A 166 -8.05 11.81 19.87
N ARG A 167 -7.87 11.01 20.92
CA ARG A 167 -7.03 9.81 20.87
C ARG A 167 -7.68 8.70 20.05
N ALA A 168 -6.88 7.73 19.59
CA ALA A 168 -7.33 6.66 18.70
C ALA A 168 -8.58 5.93 19.21
N ARG A 169 -8.61 5.61 20.51
CA ARG A 169 -9.75 4.94 21.17
C ARG A 169 -11.05 5.76 21.14
N GLU A 170 -10.96 7.07 21.30
CA GLU A 170 -12.12 7.97 21.29
C GLU A 170 -12.58 8.25 19.85
N ALA A 171 -11.63 8.38 18.93
CA ALA A 171 -11.90 8.56 17.51
C ALA A 171 -12.64 7.33 16.93
N ILE A 172 -12.15 6.11 17.18
CA ILE A 172 -12.77 4.90 16.60
C ILE A 172 -14.20 4.67 17.09
N ALA A 173 -14.53 5.11 18.32
CA ALA A 173 -15.88 5.02 18.88
C ALA A 173 -16.87 5.99 18.21
N GLN A 174 -16.37 7.01 17.52
CA GLN A 174 -17.17 8.00 16.78
C GLN A 174 -17.30 7.65 15.29
N VAL A 175 -16.57 6.63 14.80
CA VAL A 175 -16.65 6.22 13.39
C VAL A 175 -18.03 5.60 13.13
N PRO A 176 -18.84 6.17 12.22
CA PRO A 176 -20.15 5.64 11.93
C PRO A 176 -20.05 4.29 11.22
N VAL A 177 -20.86 3.32 11.67
CA VAL A 177 -20.99 2.03 11.00
C VAL A 177 -21.98 2.19 9.84
N VAL A 178 -21.53 1.91 8.62
CA VAL A 178 -22.39 1.93 7.43
C VAL A 178 -23.60 1.00 7.64
N PRO A 179 -24.84 1.52 7.56
CA PRO A 179 -26.04 0.71 7.75
C PRO A 179 -26.10 -0.46 6.75
N PRO A 180 -26.58 -1.66 7.13
CA PRO A 180 -26.60 -2.82 6.24
C PRO A 180 -27.21 -2.57 4.85
N ALA A 181 -28.28 -1.76 4.77
CA ALA A 181 -28.96 -1.42 3.52
C ALA A 181 -28.14 -0.51 2.58
N GLN A 182 -27.12 0.18 3.09
CA GLN A 182 -26.25 1.08 2.32
C GLN A 182 -24.89 0.44 1.98
N ARG A 183 -24.58 -0.74 2.55
CA ARG A 183 -23.30 -1.42 2.30
C ARG A 183 -23.22 -1.88 0.85
N LYS A 184 -22.15 -1.48 0.17
CA LYS A 184 -21.82 -1.96 -1.17
C LYS A 184 -20.50 -2.75 -1.09
N PHE A 185 -20.55 -3.99 -1.59
CA PHE A 185 -19.39 -4.87 -1.67
C PHE A 185 -19.49 -5.70 -2.94
N SER A 186 -18.54 -5.54 -3.85
CA SER A 186 -18.45 -6.30 -5.11
C SER A 186 -17.29 -7.30 -5.10
N GLY A 187 -16.90 -7.79 -3.93
CA GLY A 187 -15.86 -8.82 -3.79
C GLY A 187 -14.50 -8.29 -3.34
N THR A 188 -14.30 -6.97 -3.23
CA THR A 188 -13.02 -6.35 -2.83
C THR A 188 -13.20 -5.29 -1.76
N ILE A 189 -12.18 -5.10 -0.91
CA ILE A 189 -12.11 -4.00 0.07
C ILE A 189 -12.24 -2.65 -0.65
N VAL A 190 -11.59 -2.51 -1.81
CA VAL A 190 -11.62 -1.30 -2.65
C VAL A 190 -13.05 -0.88 -2.98
N SER A 191 -13.92 -1.83 -3.36
CA SER A 191 -15.32 -1.52 -3.67
C SER A 191 -16.08 -0.90 -2.49
N SER A 192 -15.74 -1.30 -1.27
CA SER A 192 -16.33 -0.73 -0.05
C SER A 192 -15.72 0.63 0.32
N LEU A 193 -14.44 0.87 0.00
CA LEU A 193 -13.85 2.20 0.16
C LEU A 193 -14.45 3.22 -0.82
N VAL A 194 -14.63 2.84 -2.10
CA VAL A 194 -15.34 3.66 -3.11
C VAL A 194 -16.75 4.02 -2.62
N ALA A 195 -17.45 3.06 -2.02
CA ALA A 195 -18.81 3.28 -1.54
C ALA A 195 -18.94 4.32 -0.42
N LEU A 196 -17.83 4.71 0.24
CA LEU A 196 -17.85 5.76 1.24
C LEU A 196 -18.15 7.13 0.65
N ASP A 197 -17.90 7.36 -0.65
CA ASP A 197 -18.28 8.60 -1.34
C ASP A 197 -19.80 8.84 -1.29
N ASP A 198 -20.60 7.76 -1.17
CA ASP A 198 -22.05 7.81 -1.01
C ASP A 198 -22.50 7.84 0.47
N PHE A 199 -21.56 7.97 1.43
CA PHE A 199 -21.83 7.98 2.86
C PHE A 199 -21.24 9.23 3.55
N PRO A 200 -21.94 10.39 3.48
CA PRO A 200 -21.43 11.69 3.95
C PRO A 200 -21.01 11.73 5.42
N ASP A 201 -21.62 10.90 6.27
CA ASP A 201 -21.29 10.82 7.70
C ASP A 201 -19.84 10.37 7.95
N PHE A 202 -19.20 9.72 6.98
CA PHE A 202 -17.78 9.34 7.07
C PHE A 202 -16.83 10.51 6.84
N ALA A 203 -17.25 11.58 6.16
CA ALA A 203 -16.31 12.59 5.64
C ALA A 203 -15.51 13.29 6.75
N SER A 204 -16.06 13.45 7.95
CA SER A 204 -15.38 14.06 9.10
C SER A 204 -14.46 13.10 9.87
N VAL A 205 -14.49 11.80 9.57
CA VAL A 205 -13.78 10.76 10.35
C VAL A 205 -12.27 10.96 10.34
N ILE A 206 -11.70 11.38 9.21
CA ILE A 206 -10.25 11.51 9.03
C ILE A 206 -9.67 12.55 10.00
N GLU A 207 -10.43 13.58 10.37
CA GLU A 207 -9.99 14.64 11.28
C GLU A 207 -10.19 14.29 12.78
N LEU A 208 -10.76 13.13 13.11
CA LEU A 208 -11.02 12.74 14.50
C LEU A 208 -9.75 12.40 15.30
N LEU A 209 -8.66 12.04 14.62
CA LEU A 209 -7.42 11.63 15.26
C LEU A 209 -6.49 12.82 15.52
N ASP A 210 -6.11 13.02 16.78
CA ASP A 210 -5.08 13.98 17.15
C ASP A 210 -3.68 13.44 16.79
N VAL A 211 -3.11 14.00 15.73
CA VAL A 211 -1.76 13.70 15.24
C VAL A 211 -0.71 14.70 15.74
N SER A 212 -1.07 15.63 16.62
CA SER A 212 -0.12 16.59 17.22
C SER A 212 0.91 15.99 18.19
N PRO A 213 0.64 14.88 18.92
CA PRO A 213 1.66 14.20 19.70
C PRO A 213 2.78 13.63 18.82
N GLU A 214 3.88 13.23 19.45
CA GLU A 214 4.97 12.58 18.72
C GLU A 214 4.48 11.36 17.92
N PRO A 215 4.86 11.22 16.63
CA PRO A 215 4.33 10.16 15.76
C PRO A 215 4.43 8.75 16.34
N ALA A 216 5.53 8.42 17.03
CA ALA A 216 5.72 7.13 17.67
C ALA A 216 4.65 6.81 18.72
N ARG A 217 4.19 7.83 19.46
CA ARG A 217 3.13 7.70 20.46
C ARG A 217 1.77 7.52 19.79
N VAL A 218 1.48 8.29 18.74
CA VAL A 218 0.24 8.17 17.96
C VAL A 218 0.13 6.76 17.35
N ILE A 219 1.20 6.28 16.72
CA ILE A 219 1.28 4.93 16.14
C ILE A 219 1.06 3.85 17.21
N SER A 220 1.67 4.01 18.40
CA SER A 220 1.50 3.05 19.50
C SER A 220 0.04 3.00 20.00
N ASP A 221 -0.61 4.15 20.17
CA ASP A 221 -2.02 4.24 20.59
C ASP A 221 -2.99 3.67 19.53
N LEU A 222 -2.75 3.97 18.26
CA LEU A 222 -3.47 3.38 17.14
C LEU A 222 -3.33 1.85 17.14
N THR A 223 -2.09 1.35 17.25
CA THR A 223 -1.81 -0.10 17.24
C THR A 223 -2.53 -0.82 18.37
N GLU A 224 -2.47 -0.28 19.60
CA GLU A 224 -3.17 -0.88 20.74
C GLU A 224 -4.69 -0.86 20.54
N THR A 225 -5.24 0.26 20.05
CA THR A 225 -6.67 0.43 19.80
C THR A 225 -7.15 -0.56 18.74
N PHE A 226 -6.46 -0.65 17.59
CA PHE A 226 -6.83 -1.55 16.51
C PHE A 226 -6.63 -3.02 16.85
N ALA A 227 -5.62 -3.39 17.64
CA ALA A 227 -5.47 -4.76 18.11
C ALA A 227 -6.72 -5.23 18.88
N ARG A 228 -7.34 -4.34 19.68
CA ARG A 228 -8.59 -4.63 20.38
C ARG A 228 -9.78 -4.72 19.44
N VAL A 229 -9.87 -3.83 18.45
CA VAL A 229 -10.91 -3.89 17.40
C VAL A 229 -10.81 -5.20 16.61
N TYR A 230 -9.59 -5.59 16.20
CA TYR A 230 -9.33 -6.85 15.52
C TYR A 230 -9.81 -8.04 16.35
N LEU A 231 -9.37 -8.16 17.60
CA LEU A 231 -9.76 -9.27 18.49
C LEU A 231 -11.28 -9.35 18.72
N ALA A 232 -11.96 -8.20 18.73
CA ALA A 232 -13.40 -8.14 18.95
C ALA A 232 -14.25 -8.44 17.71
N ASN A 233 -13.69 -8.38 16.48
CA ASN A 233 -14.50 -8.42 15.25
C ASN A 233 -14.01 -9.44 14.20
N ALA A 234 -12.76 -9.90 14.26
CA ALA A 234 -12.21 -10.87 13.30
C ALA A 234 -12.68 -12.30 13.61
N HIS A 235 -13.93 -12.61 13.25
CA HIS A 235 -14.55 -13.92 13.54
C HIS A 235 -14.54 -14.91 12.37
N ASP A 236 -14.25 -14.44 11.16
CA ASP A 236 -14.15 -15.26 9.96
C ASP A 236 -12.96 -14.83 9.09
N PHE A 237 -12.69 -15.58 8.03
CA PHE A 237 -11.55 -15.34 7.14
C PHE A 237 -11.57 -13.96 6.49
N LEU A 238 -12.74 -13.49 6.04
CA LEU A 238 -12.88 -12.20 5.38
C LEU A 238 -12.72 -11.06 6.40
N GLY A 239 -13.34 -11.19 7.57
CA GLY A 239 -13.17 -10.27 8.69
C GLY A 239 -11.71 -10.17 9.14
N ALA A 240 -11.02 -11.29 9.27
CA ALA A 240 -9.58 -11.30 9.58
C ALA A 240 -8.77 -10.52 8.55
N ILE A 241 -9.02 -10.73 7.25
CA ILE A 241 -8.36 -9.96 6.18
C ILE A 241 -8.67 -8.47 6.32
N VAL A 242 -9.95 -8.08 6.40
CA VAL A 242 -10.36 -6.67 6.44
C VAL A 242 -9.78 -5.95 7.66
N PHE A 243 -9.85 -6.57 8.84
CA PHE A 243 -9.34 -5.93 10.06
C PHE A 243 -7.81 -5.90 10.12
N VAL A 244 -7.09 -6.85 9.50
CA VAL A 244 -5.62 -6.70 9.33
C VAL A 244 -5.28 -5.51 8.46
N HIS A 245 -6.03 -5.25 7.38
CA HIS A 245 -5.83 -4.06 6.55
C HIS A 245 -6.19 -2.75 7.27
N GLY A 246 -7.12 -2.81 8.25
CA GLY A 246 -7.45 -1.66 9.09
C GLY A 246 -6.42 -1.34 10.18
N VAL A 247 -5.39 -2.18 10.36
CA VAL A 247 -4.32 -2.01 11.37
C VAL A 247 -3.08 -1.29 10.81
N THR A 248 -2.99 -1.14 9.49
CA THR A 248 -1.86 -0.50 8.77
C THR A 248 -2.23 0.88 8.27
#